data_AF-A0A0Q3MEA2-F1
#
_entry.id   AF-A0A0Q3MEA2-F1
#
_cell.length_a   1.000
_cell.length_b   1.000
_cell.length_c   1.000
_cell.angle_alpha   90.00
_cell.angle_beta   90.00
_cell.angle_gamma   90.00
#
_symmetry.space_group_name_H-M   'P 1'
#
loop_
_entity.id
_entity.type
_entity.pdbx_description
1 polymer ?
#
loop_
_entity_poly.entity_id
_entity_poly.type
_entity_poly.pdbx_seq_one_letter_code
_entity_poly.pdbx_strand_id
1 'polypeptide(L)'
;MGLLGLLNPSATGTSTMWTTASGPEVGSLLEDVTYSVRVLAFTSMGDGPLSDPIQVKTQQGIPEQLMNFRAEAKTEMSVVL
;
A
#
# COMPACT_ATOMS: atom_id res chain seq x y z
N MET A 1 28.21 -3.52 12.17
CA MET A 1 27.09 -3.84 13.08
C MET A 1 26.42 -2.52 13.43
N GLY A 2 25.24 -2.24 12.87
CA GLY A 2 24.52 -0.97 13.07
C GLY A 2 23.05 -1.16 12.72
N LEU A 3 22.20 -0.70 13.62
CA LEU A 3 20.83 -1.12 13.90
C LEU A 3 19.76 -0.59 12.91
N LEU A 4 18.72 -1.40 12.74
CA LEU A 4 17.50 -1.19 11.96
C LEU A 4 16.67 0.01 12.48
N GLY A 5 16.19 0.87 11.57
CA GLY A 5 15.21 1.92 11.89
C GLY A 5 14.13 1.99 10.81
N LEU A 6 13.02 1.28 10.99
CA LEU A 6 11.82 1.42 10.17
C LEU A 6 11.00 2.60 10.72
N LEU A 7 11.13 3.77 10.10
CA LEU A 7 10.20 4.87 10.33
C LEU A 7 8.95 4.59 9.51
N ASN A 8 7.81 4.44 10.18
CA ASN A 8 6.49 4.33 9.58
C ASN A 8 6.12 5.75 9.08
N PRO A 9 6.11 6.05 7.77
CA PRO A 9 5.70 7.37 7.34
C PRO A 9 4.18 7.44 7.42
N SER A 10 3.67 8.15 8.42
CA SER A 10 2.32 8.70 8.35
C SER A 10 2.24 9.60 7.11
N ALA A 11 1.01 9.80 6.59
CA ALA A 11 0.70 10.41 5.29
C ALA A 11 1.22 11.85 5.02
N THR A 12 2.14 12.36 5.83
CA THR A 12 2.76 13.68 5.71
C THR A 12 4.27 13.69 6.00
N GLY A 13 4.94 12.55 6.19
CA GLY A 13 6.37 12.49 6.57
C GLY A 13 7.30 12.06 5.44
N THR A 14 8.28 12.90 5.07
CA THR A 14 9.39 12.52 4.18
C THR A 14 10.21 11.38 4.81
N SER A 15 10.26 10.22 4.15
CA SER A 15 11.02 9.04 4.60
C SER A 15 12.32 8.89 3.81
N THR A 16 13.47 8.98 4.48
CA THR A 16 14.79 8.75 3.87
C THR A 16 15.14 7.26 3.96
N MET A 17 15.12 6.55 2.83
CA MET A 17 15.45 5.12 2.71
C MET A 17 16.88 4.92 2.16
N TRP A 18 17.68 4.06 2.79
CA TRP A 18 18.99 3.62 2.28
C TRP A 18 18.83 2.31 1.47
N THR A 19 19.54 2.16 0.34
CA THR A 19 19.30 1.07 -0.63
C THR A 19 19.87 -0.28 -0.19
N THR A 20 19.05 -1.34 -0.19
CA THR A 20 19.50 -2.75 -0.30
C THR A 20 19.40 -3.19 -1.78
N ALA A 21 19.86 -4.39 -2.14
CA ALA A 21 19.80 -4.87 -3.53
C ALA A 21 18.35 -4.99 -4.08
N SER A 22 17.34 -5.05 -3.19
CA SER A 22 15.96 -4.70 -3.49
C SER A 22 15.79 -3.19 -3.32
N GLY A 23 15.21 -2.50 -4.31
CA GLY A 23 14.99 -1.04 -4.26
C GLY A 23 14.18 -0.58 -3.02
N PRO A 24 13.98 0.74 -2.83
CA PRO A 24 13.22 1.25 -1.70
C PRO A 24 11.78 0.70 -1.69
N GLU A 25 11.37 0.08 -0.57
CA GLU A 25 10.05 -0.49 -0.36
C GLU A 25 9.27 0.33 0.67
N VAL A 26 8.07 0.81 0.29
CA VAL A 26 7.16 1.54 1.19
C VAL A 26 6.09 0.58 1.72
N GLY A 27 6.08 0.36 3.04
CA GLY A 27 5.10 -0.48 3.74
C GLY A 27 3.91 0.29 4.31
N SER A 28 2.99 -0.43 4.97
CA SER A 28 1.83 0.12 5.69
C SER A 28 0.85 0.96 4.84
N LEU A 29 0.75 0.65 3.54
CA LEU A 29 -0.21 1.29 2.64
C LEU A 29 -1.61 0.68 2.82
N LEU A 30 -2.65 1.51 2.77
CA LEU A 30 -4.03 1.03 2.68
C LEU A 30 -4.22 0.20 1.41
N GLU A 31 -4.91 -0.93 1.55
CA GLU A 31 -5.29 -1.84 0.46
C GLU A 31 -6.36 -1.22 -0.44
N ASP A 32 -6.42 -1.64 -1.70
CA ASP A 32 -7.37 -1.16 -2.72
C ASP A 32 -7.34 0.38 -2.96
N VAL A 33 -6.25 1.05 -2.60
CA VAL A 33 -6.06 2.50 -2.76
C VAL A 33 -5.08 2.80 -3.88
N THR A 34 -5.38 3.82 -4.69
CA THR A 34 -4.49 4.32 -5.73
C THR A 34 -3.60 5.43 -5.18
N TYR A 35 -2.28 5.22 -5.21
CA TYR A 35 -1.27 6.18 -4.77
C TYR A 35 -0.61 6.85 -5.97
N SER A 36 -0.24 8.12 -5.82
CA SER A 36 0.65 8.82 -6.74
C SER A 36 2.06 8.88 -6.15
N VAL A 37 3.04 8.32 -6.87
CA VAL A 37 4.43 8.25 -6.42
C VAL A 37 5.31 9.16 -7.30
N ARG A 38 6.23 9.88 -6.67
CA ARG A 38 7.24 10.74 -7.32
C ARG A 38 8.57 10.58 -6.60
N VAL A 39 9.66 10.78 -7.33
CA VAL A 39 11.02 10.75 -6.79
C VAL A 39 11.76 12.03 -7.18
N LEU A 40 12.76 12.43 -6.40
CA LEU A 40 13.70 13.51 -6.73
C LEU A 40 15.12 13.06 -6.39
N ALA A 41 16.11 13.72 -7.01
CA ALA A 41 17.52 13.52 -6.69
C ALA A 41 17.97 14.49 -5.59
N PHE A 42 18.74 14.03 -4.60
CA PHE A 42 19.32 14.88 -3.57
C PHE A 42 20.80 15.16 -3.86
N THR A 43 21.25 16.42 -3.78
CA THR A 43 22.68 16.79 -3.89
C THR A 43 23.08 17.79 -2.80
N SER A 44 24.38 17.95 -2.55
CA SER A 44 24.88 18.93 -1.57
C SER A 44 24.55 20.39 -1.91
N MET A 45 24.21 20.69 -3.17
CA MET A 45 23.80 22.03 -3.63
C MET A 45 22.28 22.23 -3.63
N GLY A 46 21.51 21.18 -3.30
CA GLY A 46 20.05 21.19 -3.28
C GLY A 46 19.41 19.99 -3.99
N ASP A 47 18.09 19.97 -3.96
CA ASP A 47 17.26 18.93 -4.58
C ASP A 47 17.07 19.18 -6.07
N GLY A 48 17.15 18.11 -6.86
CA GLY A 48 16.78 18.09 -8.27
C GLY A 48 15.26 18.16 -8.46
N PRO A 49 14.79 18.31 -9.71
CA PRO A 49 13.36 18.35 -9.99
C PRO A 49 12.68 17.03 -9.63
N LEU A 50 11.40 17.11 -9.25
CA LEU A 50 10.53 15.94 -9.11
C LEU A 50 10.36 15.24 -10.47
N SER A 51 10.30 13.92 -10.44
CA SER A 51 9.87 13.10 -11.57
C SER A 51 8.40 13.35 -11.93
N ASP A 52 8.01 12.90 -13.12
CA ASP A 52 6.61 12.71 -13.45
C ASP A 52 5.94 11.73 -12.46
N PRO A 53 4.66 11.96 -12.09
CA PRO A 53 3.93 11.08 -11.21
C PRO A 53 3.59 9.76 -11.89
N ILE A 54 3.81 8.65 -11.18
CA ILE A 54 3.22 7.36 -11.51
C ILE A 54 2.05 7.06 -10.58
N GLN A 55 1.04 6.35 -11.08
CA GLN A 55 -0.08 5.89 -10.27
C GLN A 55 0.02 4.38 -10.07
N VAL A 56 -0.10 3.94 -8.82
CA VAL A 56 -0.04 2.52 -8.46
C VAL A 56 -1.21 2.21 -7.54
N LYS A 57 -1.98 1.18 -7.88
CA LYS A 57 -3.05 0.66 -7.03
C LYS A 57 -2.49 -0.44 -6.15
N THR A 58 -2.68 -0.35 -4.83
CA THR A 58 -2.32 -1.42 -3.91
C THR A 58 -3.20 -2.64 -4.16
N GLN A 59 -2.64 -3.82 -3.90
CA GLN A 59 -3.40 -5.05 -3.99
C GLN A 59 -4.54 -5.01 -2.97
N GLN A 60 -5.68 -5.58 -3.36
CA GLN A 60 -6.73 -5.90 -2.41
C GLN A 60 -6.20 -7.00 -1.48
N GLY A 61 -6.41 -6.86 -0.18
CA GLY A 61 -6.08 -7.92 0.75
C GLY A 61 -7.08 -9.06 0.68
N ILE A 62 -7.14 -9.80 1.78
CA ILE A 62 -8.04 -10.94 1.94
C ILE A 62 -9.48 -10.42 1.88
N PRO A 63 -10.36 -10.97 1.02
CA PRO A 63 -11.76 -10.58 1.03
C PRO A 63 -12.33 -10.70 2.44
N GLU A 64 -13.06 -9.68 2.88
CA GLU A 64 -13.71 -9.73 4.19
C GLU A 64 -14.67 -10.93 4.26
N GLN A 65 -14.73 -11.56 5.43
CA GLN A 65 -15.71 -12.62 5.67
C GLN A 65 -17.12 -12.05 5.48
N LEU A 66 -17.95 -12.76 4.71
CA LEU A 66 -19.34 -12.38 4.49
C LEU A 66 -20.07 -12.22 5.83
N MET A 67 -20.49 -10.99 6.13
CA MET A 67 -21.35 -10.71 7.27
C MET A 67 -22.82 -10.89 6.88
N ASN A 68 -23.62 -11.44 7.79
CA ASN A 68 -25.06 -11.65 7.58
C ASN A 68 -25.42 -12.63 6.46
N PHE A 69 -24.60 -13.66 6.23
CA PHE A 69 -24.97 -14.77 5.35
C PHE A 69 -26.30 -15.38 5.82
N ARG A 70 -27.30 -15.38 4.95
CA ARG A 70 -28.63 -15.97 5.21
C ARG A 70 -28.89 -17.01 4.14
N ALA A 71 -29.64 -18.04 4.55
CA ALA A 71 -30.11 -19.07 3.65
C ALA A 71 -31.58 -19.28 3.94
N GLU A 72 -32.41 -19.24 2.90
CA GLU A 72 -33.86 -19.40 3.00
C GLU A 72 -34.31 -20.61 2.19
N ALA A 73 -35.22 -21.41 2.74
CA ALA A 73 -35.78 -22.54 2.01
C ALA A 73 -36.73 -22.00 0.93
N LYS A 74 -36.41 -22.27 -0.34
CA LYS A 74 -37.26 -21.93 -1.49
C LYS A 74 -38.26 -23.03 -1.80
N THR A 75 -37.84 -24.29 -1.68
CA THR A 75 -38.70 -25.49 -1.78
C THR A 75 -38.17 -26.57 -0.82
N GLU A 76 -38.88 -27.68 -0.70
CA GLU A 76 -38.43 -28.83 0.11
C GLU A 76 -37.03 -29.34 -0.25
N MET A 77 -36.56 -29.08 -1.48
CA MET A 77 -35.26 -29.52 -1.99
C MET A 77 -34.39 -28.37 -2.51
N SER A 78 -34.75 -27.10 -2.22
CA SER A 78 -34.02 -25.95 -2.74
C SER A 78 -33.88 -24.88 -1.67
N VAL A 79 -32.66 -24.39 -1.52
CA VAL A 79 -32.29 -23.28 -0.64
C VAL A 79 -31.77 -22.13 -1.51
N VAL A 80 -32.19 -20.91 -1.21
CA VAL A 80 -31.63 -19.68 -1.77
C VAL A 80 -30.69 -19.05 -0.75
N LEU A 81 -29.57 -18.53 -1.23
CA LEU A 81 -28.58 -17.79 -0.46
C LEU A 81 -28.76 -16.28 -0.69
#